data_AF-A0A7C8YSE1-F1
#
_entry.id   AF-A0A7C8YSE1-F1
#
_cell.length_a   1.000
_cell.length_b   1.000
_cell.length_c   1.000
_cell.angle_alpha   90.00
_cell.angle_beta   90.00
_cell.angle_gamma   90.00
#
_symmetry.space_group_name_H-M   'P 1'
#
loop_
_entity.id
_entity.type
_entity.pdbx_description
1 polymer ?
#
loop_
_entity_poly.entity_id
_entity_poly.type
_entity_poly.pdbx_seq_one_letter_code
_entity_poly.pdbx_strand_id
1 'polypeptide(L)'
;ETAQFHDQTILHRMEIINECFGCSTIEEIFDTLKSRANGVDYEWCHATLEKLKGISPLSLKVSLKSIREGRFQTLEQCMEREYWMTLQAIHGNISRDFIEGVRSRLVDKTFAPKWDPSSLSQVSSDMVDEYFSPCSQTESPLELPTLTQYESCLRSSSRQF
;
A
#
# COMPACT_ATOMS: atom_id res chain seq x y z
N GLU A 1 -11.11 12.13 37.82
CA GLU A 1 -10.05 11.32 37.19
C GLU A 1 -10.48 10.89 35.77
N THR A 2 -10.88 11.85 34.93
CA THR A 2 -11.55 11.60 33.63
C THR A 2 -11.03 12.51 32.50
N ALA A 3 -9.88 13.16 32.69
CA ALA A 3 -9.36 14.17 31.75
C ALA A 3 -8.17 13.67 30.91
N GLN A 4 -8.07 12.37 30.61
CA GLN A 4 -6.90 11.81 29.91
C GLN A 4 -7.22 10.99 28.65
N PHE A 5 -8.50 10.89 28.26
CA PHE A 5 -8.94 10.13 27.08
C PHE A 5 -9.34 10.99 25.87
N HIS A 6 -9.23 12.33 25.95
CA HIS A 6 -9.81 13.22 24.94
C HIS A 6 -8.85 13.63 23.80
N ASP A 7 -7.55 13.32 23.87
CA ASP A 7 -6.53 13.97 23.02
C ASP A 7 -5.85 13.05 22.00
N GLN A 8 -6.41 11.86 21.73
CA GLN A 8 -5.82 10.87 20.81
C GLN A 8 -6.80 10.36 19.73
N THR A 9 -7.92 11.04 19.51
CA THR A 9 -8.85 10.62 18.44
C THR A 9 -8.26 10.96 17.08
N ILE A 10 -8.63 10.17 16.06
CA ILE A 10 -8.16 10.40 14.68
C ILE A 10 -8.59 11.77 14.14
N LEU A 11 -9.69 12.33 14.65
CA LEU A 11 -10.21 13.64 14.27
C LEU A 11 -9.25 14.77 14.68
N HIS A 12 -8.63 14.68 15.86
CA HIS A 12 -7.63 15.67 16.29
C HIS A 12 -6.37 15.65 15.43
N ARG A 13 -6.03 14.48 14.85
CA ARG A 13 -4.87 14.33 13.97
C ARG A 13 -5.20 14.53 12.50
N MET A 14 -6.45 14.84 12.13
CA MET A 14 -6.85 14.93 10.73
C MET A 14 -6.08 16.03 9.99
N GLU A 15 -5.83 17.17 10.63
CA GLU A 15 -5.08 18.28 10.04
C GLU A 15 -3.63 17.86 9.72
N ILE A 16 -2.93 17.28 10.69
CA ILE A 16 -1.56 16.81 10.49
C ILE A 16 -1.48 15.62 9.51
N ILE A 17 -2.46 14.72 9.52
CA ILE A 17 -2.55 13.61 8.56
C ILE A 17 -2.69 14.17 7.14
N ASN A 18 -3.60 15.13 6.94
CA ASN A 18 -3.84 15.74 5.63
C ASN A 18 -2.62 16.53 5.15
N GLU A 19 -1.91 17.20 6.05
CA GLU A 19 -0.67 17.89 5.71
C GLU A 19 0.44 16.90 5.33
N CYS A 20 0.74 15.94 6.21
CA CYS A 20 1.85 15.01 6.02
C CYS A 20 1.62 14.07 4.83
N PHE A 21 0.41 13.53 4.68
CA PHE A 21 0.07 12.59 3.61
C PHE A 21 -0.67 13.26 2.44
N GLY A 22 -0.75 14.59 2.42
CA GLY A 22 -1.26 15.37 1.29
C GLY A 22 -0.24 15.54 0.16
N CYS A 23 1.04 15.36 0.45
CA CYS A 23 2.15 15.53 -0.48
C CYS A 23 2.11 14.59 -1.69
N SER A 24 2.88 14.95 -2.72
CA SER A 24 2.88 14.29 -4.02
C SER A 24 3.85 13.10 -4.09
N THR A 25 4.91 13.12 -3.28
CA THR A 25 5.96 12.07 -3.24
C THR A 25 6.18 11.51 -1.85
N ILE A 26 6.75 10.30 -1.76
CA ILE A 26 7.10 9.70 -0.46
C ILE A 26 8.19 10.52 0.25
N GLU A 27 9.15 11.05 -0.50
CA GLU A 27 10.21 11.92 0.01
C GLU A 27 9.63 13.14 0.73
N GLU A 28 8.68 13.84 0.11
CA GLU A 28 7.98 14.97 0.73
C GLU A 28 7.19 14.56 1.99
N ILE A 29 6.56 13.38 1.98
CA ILE A 29 5.85 12.85 3.15
C ILE A 29 6.84 12.64 4.31
N PHE A 30 8.01 12.04 4.04
CA PHE A 30 9.04 11.84 5.05
C PHE A 30 9.56 13.17 5.60
N ASP A 31 9.81 14.15 4.75
CA ASP A 31 10.34 15.44 5.18
C ASP A 31 9.31 16.26 5.97
N THR A 32 8.03 16.20 5.58
CA THR A 32 6.92 16.82 6.32
C THR A 32 6.70 16.16 7.67
N LEU A 33 6.76 14.83 7.75
CA LEU A 33 6.70 14.12 9.03
C LEU A 33 7.88 14.47 9.94
N LYS A 34 9.09 14.61 9.40
CA LYS A 34 10.29 15.01 10.17
C LYS A 34 10.18 16.44 10.69
N SER A 35 9.68 17.37 9.88
CA SER A 35 9.54 18.78 10.30
C SER A 35 8.51 18.91 11.43
N ARG A 36 7.42 18.16 11.36
CA ARG A 36 6.37 18.10 12.39
C ARG A 36 6.77 17.30 13.63
N ALA A 37 7.79 16.45 13.55
CA ALA A 37 8.42 15.78 14.69
C ALA A 37 9.23 16.71 15.61
N ASN A 38 8.86 18.00 15.72
CA ASN A 38 9.35 18.92 16.75
C ASN A 38 8.19 19.62 17.49
N GLY A 39 6.93 19.28 17.15
CA GLY A 39 5.72 19.88 17.71
C GLY A 39 4.97 18.98 18.68
N VAL A 40 3.71 19.34 18.95
CA VAL A 40 2.81 18.62 19.88
C VAL A 40 2.57 17.16 19.45
N ASP A 41 2.57 16.89 18.15
CA ASP A 41 2.35 15.56 17.57
C ASP A 41 3.64 14.72 17.42
N TYR A 42 4.74 15.14 18.07
CA TYR A 42 6.07 14.52 17.96
C TYR A 42 6.03 12.98 17.99
N GLU A 43 5.39 12.43 19.02
CA GLU A 43 5.38 10.98 19.26
C GLU A 43 4.71 10.21 18.11
N TRP A 44 3.61 10.74 17.57
CA TRP A 44 2.89 10.12 16.47
C TRP A 44 3.68 10.22 15.15
N CYS A 45 4.25 11.39 14.84
CA CYS A 45 5.09 11.58 13.67
C CYS A 45 6.32 10.67 13.71
N HIS A 46 7.00 10.60 14.86
CA HIS A 46 8.17 9.75 15.06
C HIS A 46 7.81 8.26 14.91
N ALA A 47 6.75 7.79 15.58
CA ALA A 47 6.30 6.40 15.46
C ALA A 47 5.89 6.05 14.02
N THR A 48 5.30 6.99 13.29
CA THR A 48 4.91 6.82 11.89
C THR A 48 6.15 6.74 10.97
N LEU A 49 7.13 7.62 11.18
CA LEU A 49 8.41 7.58 10.46
C LEU A 49 9.14 6.25 10.66
N GLU A 50 9.24 5.77 11.90
CA GLU A 50 9.89 4.49 12.19
C GLU A 50 9.18 3.31 11.50
N LYS A 51 7.84 3.32 11.46
CA LYS A 51 7.08 2.34 10.70
C LYS A 51 7.42 2.40 9.21
N LEU A 52 7.38 3.59 8.61
CA LEU A 52 7.64 3.75 7.18
C LEU A 52 9.07 3.36 6.79
N LYS A 53 10.07 3.67 7.63
CA LYS A 53 11.47 3.25 7.43
C LYS A 53 11.66 1.74 7.41
N GLY A 54 10.78 0.99 8.07
CA GLY A 54 10.82 -0.47 8.09
C GLY A 54 10.17 -1.15 6.87
N ILE A 55 9.64 -0.39 5.92
CA ILE A 55 8.94 -0.89 4.73
C ILE A 55 9.83 -0.75 3.49
N SER A 56 9.58 -1.59 2.48
CA SER A 56 10.22 -1.50 1.15
C SER A 56 10.03 -0.09 0.57
N PRO A 57 11.12 0.62 0.20
CA PRO A 57 11.06 1.92 -0.46
C PRO A 57 10.27 1.89 -1.77
N LEU A 58 10.42 0.81 -2.55
CA LEU A 58 9.70 0.62 -3.80
C LEU A 58 8.20 0.44 -3.55
N SER A 59 7.84 -0.41 -2.58
CA SER A 59 6.43 -0.63 -2.21
C SER A 59 5.75 0.64 -1.70
N LEU A 60 6.48 1.52 -1.00
CA LEU A 60 5.96 2.82 -0.57
C LEU A 60 5.56 3.69 -1.78
N LYS A 61 6.45 3.84 -2.77
CA LYS A 61 6.16 4.64 -3.97
C LYS A 61 5.05 4.04 -4.82
N VAL A 62 5.07 2.72 -5.03
CA VAL A 62 4.02 1.99 -5.75
C VAL A 62 2.65 2.17 -5.08
N SER A 63 2.59 2.03 -3.75
CA SER A 63 1.35 2.21 -2.99
C SER A 63 0.81 3.64 -3.08
N LEU A 64 1.69 4.64 -2.96
CA LEU A 64 1.27 6.04 -3.11
C LEU A 64 0.67 6.29 -4.49
N LYS A 65 1.34 5.82 -5.55
CA LYS A 65 0.83 5.96 -6.93
C LYS A 65 -0.53 5.28 -7.10
N SER A 66 -0.68 4.03 -6.63
CA SER A 66 -1.96 3.31 -6.75
C SER A 66 -3.10 4.02 -6.01
N ILE A 67 -2.86 4.50 -4.79
CA ILE A 67 -3.86 5.27 -4.03
C ILE A 67 -4.27 6.54 -4.78
N ARG A 68 -3.33 7.23 -5.43
CA ARG A 68 -3.63 8.48 -6.15
C ARG A 68 -4.39 8.24 -7.44
N GLU A 69 -4.03 7.24 -8.22
CA GLU A 69 -4.75 6.87 -9.43
C GLU A 69 -6.15 6.31 -9.11
N GLY A 70 -6.27 5.49 -8.08
CA GLY A 70 -7.53 4.89 -7.66
C GLY A 70 -8.60 5.89 -7.22
N ARG A 71 -8.22 7.11 -6.80
CA ARG A 71 -9.18 8.18 -6.45
C ARG A 71 -10.12 8.57 -7.59
N PHE A 72 -9.72 8.32 -8.84
CA PHE A 72 -10.45 8.73 -10.03
C PHE A 72 -11.01 7.54 -10.83
N GLN A 73 -10.99 6.34 -10.24
CA GLN A 73 -11.37 5.10 -10.91
C GLN A 73 -12.53 4.40 -10.20
N THR A 74 -13.21 3.52 -10.93
CA THR A 74 -14.20 2.61 -10.34
C THR A 74 -13.51 1.48 -9.56
N LEU A 75 -14.27 0.78 -8.72
CA LEU A 75 -13.76 -0.40 -8.01
C LEU A 75 -13.24 -1.47 -8.98
N GLU A 76 -13.96 -1.70 -10.08
CA GLU A 76 -13.58 -2.67 -11.12
C GLU A 76 -12.21 -2.33 -11.74
N GLN A 77 -12.01 -1.07 -12.13
CA GLN A 77 -10.74 -0.58 -12.66
C GLN A 77 -9.60 -0.71 -11.64
N CYS A 78 -9.88 -0.41 -10.36
CA CYS A 78 -8.90 -0.58 -9.30
C CYS A 78 -8.53 -2.05 -9.09
N MET A 79 -9.51 -2.97 -9.11
CA MET A 79 -9.27 -4.40 -8.97
C MET A 79 -8.45 -4.96 -10.12
N GLU A 80 -8.75 -4.56 -11.37
CA GLU A 80 -7.95 -4.95 -12.54
C GLU A 80 -6.50 -4.48 -12.41
N ARG A 81 -6.27 -3.21 -12.04
CA ARG A 81 -4.91 -2.69 -11.81
C ARG A 81 -4.19 -3.44 -10.69
N GLU A 82 -4.83 -3.59 -9.52
CA GLU A 82 -4.24 -4.26 -8.35
C GLU A 82 -3.91 -5.73 -8.64
N TYR A 83 -4.71 -6.39 -9.47
CA TYR A 83 -4.42 -7.75 -9.94
C TYR A 83 -3.09 -7.79 -10.72
N TRP A 84 -2.90 -6.91 -11.70
CA TRP A 84 -1.64 -6.85 -12.45
C TRP A 84 -0.46 -6.47 -11.56
N MET A 85 -0.62 -5.49 -10.69
CA MET A 85 0.42 -5.09 -9.73
C MET A 85 0.82 -6.24 -8.80
N THR A 86 -0.16 -7.04 -8.36
CA THR A 86 0.09 -8.21 -7.50
C THR A 86 0.86 -9.30 -8.26
N LEU A 87 0.52 -9.55 -9.52
CA LEU A 87 1.26 -10.50 -10.35
C LEU A 87 2.72 -10.04 -10.56
N GLN A 88 2.95 -8.76 -10.85
CA GLN A 88 4.31 -8.20 -10.97
C GLN A 88 5.11 -8.38 -9.67
N ALA A 89 4.47 -8.14 -8.52
CA ALA A 89 5.09 -8.34 -7.20
C ALA A 89 5.44 -9.81 -6.93
N ILE A 90 4.60 -10.75 -7.35
CA ILE A 90 4.81 -12.19 -7.15
C ILE A 90 5.89 -12.73 -8.08
N HIS A 91 5.89 -12.33 -9.35
CA HIS A 91 6.93 -12.73 -10.31
C HIS A 91 8.31 -12.23 -9.86
N GLY A 92 8.36 -11.01 -9.31
CA GLY A 92 9.57 -10.45 -8.73
C GLY A 92 10.64 -10.09 -9.76
N ASN A 93 10.23 -9.77 -10.99
CA ASN A 93 11.13 -9.30 -12.06
C ASN A 93 11.70 -7.90 -11.75
N ILE A 94 10.90 -7.04 -11.12
CA ILE A 94 11.28 -5.68 -10.75
C ILE A 94 12.06 -5.69 -9.42
N SER A 95 11.52 -6.41 -8.43
CA SER A 95 12.11 -6.56 -7.10
C SER A 95 11.61 -7.83 -6.42
N ARG A 96 12.44 -8.42 -5.56
CA ARG A 96 12.10 -9.59 -4.74
C ARG A 96 11.53 -9.23 -3.37
N ASP A 97 11.21 -7.95 -3.14
CA ASP A 97 10.76 -7.43 -1.84
C ASP A 97 9.51 -8.14 -1.30
N PHE A 98 8.57 -8.56 -2.15
CA PHE A 98 7.42 -9.34 -1.70
C PHE A 98 7.85 -10.64 -1.00
N ILE A 99 8.71 -11.41 -1.67
CA ILE A 99 9.23 -12.69 -1.17
C ILE A 99 10.08 -12.45 0.09
N GLU A 100 10.91 -11.42 0.07
CA GLU A 100 11.77 -11.05 1.20
C GLU A 100 10.95 -10.63 2.44
N GLY A 101 9.86 -9.88 2.24
CA GLY A 101 8.96 -9.49 3.30
C GLY A 101 8.26 -10.68 3.95
N VAL A 102 7.81 -11.63 3.12
CA VAL A 102 7.24 -12.91 3.59
C VAL A 102 8.29 -13.71 4.37
N ARG A 103 9.50 -13.87 3.83
CA ARG A 103 10.60 -14.57 4.50
C ARG A 103 10.88 -13.96 5.87
N SER A 104 11.10 -12.65 5.91
CA SER A 104 11.44 -11.90 7.13
C SER A 104 10.38 -12.00 8.23
N ARG A 105 9.09 -11.91 7.87
CA ARG A 105 7.98 -11.83 8.83
C ARG A 105 7.40 -13.18 9.21
N LEU A 106 7.26 -14.10 8.26
CA LEU A 106 6.49 -15.34 8.45
C LEU A 106 7.40 -16.57 8.56
N VAL A 107 8.51 -16.60 7.82
CA VAL A 107 9.40 -17.76 7.78
C VAL A 107 10.45 -17.67 8.88
N ASP A 108 11.34 -16.68 8.79
CA ASP A 108 12.49 -16.55 9.70
C ASP A 108 12.12 -15.79 10.98
N LYS A 109 11.03 -15.00 10.95
CA LYS A 109 10.52 -14.19 12.07
C LYS A 109 11.59 -13.26 12.67
N THR A 110 12.53 -12.81 11.84
CA THR A 110 13.59 -11.90 12.26
C THR A 110 13.15 -10.44 12.25
N PHE A 111 12.07 -10.12 11.51
CA PHE A 111 11.61 -8.74 11.30
C PHE A 111 12.69 -7.81 10.72
N ALA A 112 13.71 -8.39 10.07
CA ALA A 112 14.84 -7.70 9.46
C ALA A 112 14.91 -8.03 7.95
N PRO A 113 13.99 -7.47 7.15
CA PRO A 113 14.00 -7.63 5.71
C PRO A 113 15.14 -6.83 5.07
N LYS A 114 15.70 -7.37 3.98
CA LYS A 114 16.72 -6.75 3.15
C LYS A 114 16.09 -6.27 1.84
N TRP A 115 15.53 -5.07 1.88
CA TRP A 115 14.87 -4.48 0.73
C TRP A 115 15.85 -4.16 -0.39
N ASP A 116 15.42 -4.40 -1.62
CA ASP A 116 16.11 -4.02 -2.85
C ASP A 116 15.10 -3.43 -3.84
N PRO A 117 15.12 -2.11 -4.08
CA PRO A 117 16.10 -1.13 -3.63
C PRO A 117 16.06 -0.80 -2.13
N SER A 118 17.22 -0.50 -1.54
CA SER A 118 17.37 -0.28 -0.10
C SER A 118 17.00 1.14 0.38
N SER A 119 16.81 2.09 -0.53
CA SER A 119 16.49 3.49 -0.20
C SER A 119 15.60 4.16 -1.25
N LEU A 120 14.88 5.21 -0.85
CA LEU A 120 13.94 5.93 -1.72
C LEU A 120 14.61 6.52 -2.98
N SER A 121 15.84 7.02 -2.85
CA SER A 121 16.60 7.62 -3.96
C SER A 121 17.04 6.60 -5.01
N GLN A 122 17.09 5.32 -4.66
CA GLN A 122 17.42 4.24 -5.60
C GLN A 122 16.20 3.74 -6.39
N VAL A 123 14.99 4.15 -5.99
CA VAL A 123 13.77 3.79 -6.70
C VAL A 123 13.53 4.77 -7.84
N SER A 124 13.69 4.28 -9.07
CA SER A 124 13.40 5.03 -10.30
C SER A 124 11.89 5.09 -10.59
N SER A 125 11.46 6.07 -11.41
CA SER A 125 10.09 6.12 -11.95
C SER A 125 9.75 4.87 -12.73
N ASP A 126 10.69 4.38 -13.55
CA ASP A 126 10.47 3.26 -14.46
C ASP A 126 10.17 1.97 -13.69
N MET A 127 10.89 1.71 -12.59
CA MET A 127 10.58 0.59 -11.69
C MET A 127 9.15 0.68 -11.15
N VAL A 128 8.70 1.88 -10.78
CA VAL A 128 7.34 2.10 -10.25
C VAL A 128 6.32 1.91 -11.36
N ASP A 129 6.56 2.46 -12.54
CA ASP A 129 5.66 2.39 -13.69
C ASP A 129 5.51 0.96 -14.24
N GLU A 130 6.56 0.15 -14.14
CA GLU A 130 6.55 -1.26 -14.55
C GLU A 130 5.55 -2.10 -13.73
N TYR A 131 5.31 -1.78 -12.45
CA TYR A 131 4.25 -2.45 -11.65
C TYR A 131 2.85 -2.24 -12.21
N PHE A 132 2.62 -1.15 -12.94
CA PHE A 132 1.33 -0.78 -13.51
C PHE A 132 1.18 -1.28 -14.95
N SER A 133 2.23 -1.89 -15.50
CA SER A 133 2.21 -2.47 -16.83
C SER A 133 1.62 -3.89 -16.80
N PRO A 134 0.80 -4.28 -17.79
CA PRO A 134 0.29 -5.64 -17.90
C PRO A 134 1.43 -6.65 -17.86
N CYS A 135 1.27 -7.71 -17.06
CA CYS A 135 2.25 -8.78 -17.03
C CYS A 135 2.19 -9.58 -18.34
N SER A 136 3.33 -9.92 -18.92
CA SER A 136 3.39 -10.48 -20.28
C SER A 136 2.67 -11.84 -20.44
N GLN A 137 1.67 -11.84 -21.34
CA GLN A 137 1.14 -12.88 -22.24
C GLN A 137 0.50 -14.18 -21.72
N THR A 138 0.78 -14.70 -20.52
CA THR A 138 0.19 -15.99 -20.07
C THR A 138 -1.04 -15.88 -19.19
N GLU A 139 -1.24 -14.75 -18.51
CA GLU A 139 -2.36 -14.57 -17.58
C GLU A 139 -3.51 -13.85 -18.28
N SER A 140 -4.73 -14.35 -18.09
CA SER A 140 -5.94 -13.67 -18.56
C SER A 140 -6.23 -12.44 -17.68
N PRO A 141 -6.83 -11.38 -18.26
CA PRO A 141 -7.35 -10.28 -17.45
C PRO A 141 -8.30 -10.77 -16.35
N LEU A 142 -8.36 -10.01 -15.26
CA LEU A 142 -9.25 -10.32 -14.14
C LEU A 142 -10.72 -10.23 -14.59
N GLU A 143 -11.41 -11.37 -14.65
CA GLU A 143 -12.85 -11.40 -14.84
C GLU A 143 -13.56 -11.31 -13.49
N LEU A 144 -14.18 -10.16 -13.21
CA LEU A 144 -14.98 -10.00 -11.99
C LEU A 144 -16.35 -10.67 -12.14
N PRO A 145 -16.83 -11.39 -11.10
CA PRO A 145 -18.17 -11.95 -11.11
C PRO A 145 -19.23 -10.86 -11.24
N THR A 146 -20.14 -11.04 -12.18
CA THR A 146 -21.31 -10.18 -12.32
C THR A 146 -22.37 -10.52 -11.26
N LEU A 147 -23.20 -9.53 -10.91
CA LEU A 147 -24.35 -9.76 -10.02
C LEU A 147 -25.29 -10.86 -10.54
N THR A 148 -25.46 -10.96 -11.86
CA THR A 148 -26.26 -12.01 -12.49
C THR A 148 -25.67 -13.41 -12.27
N GLN A 149 -24.35 -13.55 -12.33
CA GLN A 149 -23.67 -14.81 -12.02
C GLN A 149 -23.79 -15.15 -10.52
N TYR A 150 -23.63 -14.17 -9.64
CA TYR A 150 -23.78 -14.34 -8.19
C TYR A 150 -25.20 -14.78 -7.81
N GLU A 151 -26.23 -14.12 -8.33
CA GLU A 151 -27.63 -14.50 -8.12
C GLU A 151 -27.96 -15.88 -8.66
N SER A 152 -27.38 -16.26 -9.81
CA SER A 152 -27.56 -17.60 -10.38
C SER A 152 -26.94 -18.68 -9.48
N CYS A 153 -25.75 -18.44 -8.93
CA CYS A 153 -25.13 -19.31 -7.92
C CYS A 153 -26.02 -19.45 -6.68
N LEU A 154 -26.52 -18.34 -6.12
CA LEU A 154 -27.41 -18.37 -4.95
C LEU A 154 -28.70 -19.16 -5.22
N ARG A 155 -29.35 -18.92 -6.37
CA ARG A 155 -30.56 -19.66 -6.77
C ARG A 155 -30.30 -21.15 -6.98
N SER A 156 -29.10 -21.54 -7.42
CA SER A 156 -28.72 -22.95 -7.57
C SER A 156 -28.42 -23.63 -6.23
N SER A 157 -27.81 -22.94 -5.26
CA SER A 157 -27.59 -23.46 -3.89
C SER A 157 -28.89 -23.59 -3.09
N SER A 158 -29.86 -22.69 -3.26
CA SER A 158 -31.17 -22.79 -2.59
C SER A 158 -32.08 -23.89 -3.12
N ARG A 159 -31.74 -24.55 -4.24
CA ARG A 159 -32.48 -25.70 -4.79
C ARG A 159 -31.94 -27.06 -4.36
N GLN A 160 -30.85 -27.09 -3.58
CA GLN A 160 -30.25 -28.31 -3.05
C GLN A 160 -30.70 -28.64 -1.61
N PHE A 161 -31.66 -27.89 -1.05
CA PHE A 161 -32.33 -28.16 0.22
C PHE A 161 -33.84 -28.28 0.02
#